data_AF-A0A960R6T3-F1
#
_entry.id   AF-A0A960R6T3-F1
#
_cell.length_a   1.000
_cell.length_b   1.000
_cell.length_c   1.000
_cell.angle_alpha   90.00
_cell.angle_beta   90.00
_cell.angle_gamma   90.00
#
_symmetry.space_group_name_H-M   'P 1'
#
loop_
_entity.id
_entity.type
_entity.pdbx_description
1 polymer ?
#
loop_
_entity_poly.entity_id
_entity_poly.type
_entity_poly.pdbx_seq_one_letter_code
_entity_poly.pdbx_strand_id
1 'polypeptide(L)'
;MILYRRFSRSSFGLAAATLALLTLGRSGATAGLTISTDFPGGSAEVVAVDDSAGTLHIRPALREGRGWPCWWYLRVDGATAGQSITLQVSGNPGPFRPGGAALAANWAQPIRASISADDRTWTQTGDGVIDPATKTATYPVTAPAERFWLAWGPPFLPS
;
A
#
# COMPACT_ATOMS: atom_id res chain seq x y z
N MET A 1 51.37 -55.62 -27.48
CA MET A 1 50.79 -54.43 -28.14
C MET A 1 49.59 -54.91 -28.95
N ILE A 2 48.43 -54.22 -28.85
CA ILE A 2 47.14 -54.44 -29.55
C ILE A 2 46.25 -55.55 -28.90
N LEU A 3 45.32 -55.22 -27.99
CA LEU A 3 43.90 -54.76 -28.16
C LEU A 3 42.90 -55.91 -28.47
N TYR A 4 41.93 -56.14 -27.59
CA TYR A 4 40.50 -55.79 -27.80
C TYR A 4 39.59 -56.24 -26.63
N ARG A 5 38.95 -55.26 -25.99
CA ARG A 5 37.64 -55.35 -25.31
C ARG A 5 36.58 -55.75 -26.37
N ARG A 6 35.38 -56.27 -26.15
CA ARG A 6 34.39 -56.17 -25.06
C ARG A 6 33.27 -57.17 -25.42
N PHE A 7 32.71 -57.84 -24.42
CA PHE A 7 31.52 -58.69 -24.59
C PHE A 7 30.24 -57.86 -24.84
N SER A 8 29.34 -58.48 -25.61
CA SER A 8 28.06 -57.97 -26.09
C SER A 8 26.92 -58.18 -25.08
N ARG A 9 26.04 -57.15 -25.01
CA ARG A 9 24.59 -57.11 -24.71
C ARG A 9 24.02 -58.10 -23.67
N SER A 10 23.25 -57.56 -22.72
CA SER A 10 21.80 -57.85 -22.60
C SER A 10 21.14 -56.97 -21.54
N SER A 11 20.00 -56.40 -21.92
CA SER A 11 19.14 -55.50 -21.16
C SER A 11 18.28 -56.29 -20.17
N PHE A 12 18.08 -55.78 -18.95
CA PHE A 12 16.86 -56.03 -18.18
C PHE A 12 16.48 -54.75 -17.46
N GLY A 13 15.31 -54.23 -17.82
CA GLY A 13 14.73 -53.05 -17.20
C GLY A 13 14.11 -53.37 -15.85
N LEU A 14 14.13 -52.37 -14.97
CA LEU A 14 13.06 -52.15 -14.00
C LEU A 14 12.80 -50.65 -13.98
N ALA A 15 11.63 -50.28 -14.51
CA ALA A 15 11.12 -48.94 -14.43
C ALA A 15 10.71 -48.65 -12.97
N ALA A 16 11.49 -47.83 -12.27
CA ALA A 16 11.06 -47.23 -11.02
C ALA A 16 10.36 -45.91 -11.36
N ALA A 17 9.03 -45.92 -11.29
CA ALA A 17 8.20 -44.73 -11.40
C ALA A 17 8.35 -43.90 -10.12
N THR A 18 9.20 -42.88 -10.15
CA THR A 18 9.29 -41.90 -9.06
C THR A 18 8.22 -40.84 -9.27
N LEU A 19 7.20 -40.88 -8.41
CA LEU A 19 6.11 -39.93 -8.34
C LEU A 19 6.67 -38.54 -7.99
N ALA A 20 6.82 -37.66 -9.00
CA ALA A 20 7.20 -36.27 -8.78
C ALA A 20 6.01 -35.52 -8.18
N LEU A 21 6.07 -35.25 -6.87
CA LEU A 21 5.15 -34.35 -6.18
C LEU A 21 5.40 -32.93 -6.71
N LEU A 22 4.64 -32.54 -7.74
CA LEU A 22 4.55 -31.15 -8.19
C LEU A 22 3.88 -30.35 -7.08
N THR A 23 4.70 -29.79 -6.19
CA THR A 23 4.29 -28.64 -5.40
C THR A 23 4.09 -27.50 -6.39
N LEU A 24 2.84 -27.32 -6.85
CA LEU A 24 2.42 -26.07 -7.46
C LEU A 24 2.63 -25.00 -6.39
N GLY A 25 3.79 -24.35 -6.44
CA GLY A 25 4.00 -23.07 -5.80
C GLY A 25 2.89 -22.17 -6.32
N ARG A 26 1.89 -21.94 -5.49
CA ARG A 26 0.86 -20.95 -5.75
C ARG A 26 1.59 -19.62 -5.63
N SER A 27 2.20 -19.17 -6.72
CA SER A 27 2.57 -17.78 -6.90
C SER A 27 1.26 -17.01 -6.86
N GLY A 28 0.81 -16.68 -5.65
CA GLY A 28 -0.19 -15.66 -5.47
C GLY A 28 0.44 -14.42 -6.04
N ALA A 29 0.05 -14.05 -7.26
CA ALA A 29 0.19 -12.68 -7.69
C ALA A 29 -0.60 -11.89 -6.64
N THR A 30 0.11 -11.24 -5.71
CA THR A 30 -0.50 -10.30 -4.78
C THR A 30 -1.21 -9.29 -5.67
N ALA A 31 -2.54 -9.24 -5.60
CA ALA A 31 -3.26 -8.18 -6.28
C ALA A 31 -2.70 -6.85 -5.72
N GLY A 32 -2.25 -5.96 -6.60
CA GLY A 32 -1.64 -4.70 -6.19
C GLY A 32 -2.60 -3.86 -5.34
N LEU A 33 -2.06 -3.01 -4.46
CA LEU A 33 -2.86 -2.14 -3.62
C LEU A 33 -3.63 -1.15 -4.51
N THR A 34 -4.94 -1.08 -4.32
CA THR A 34 -5.79 -0.10 -5.02
C THR A 34 -6.29 0.95 -4.04
N ILE A 35 -6.27 2.22 -4.45
CA ILE A 35 -6.68 3.35 -3.62
C ILE A 35 -7.90 4.01 -4.23
N SER A 36 -8.92 4.25 -3.41
CA SER A 36 -10.14 4.95 -3.80
C SER A 36 -10.40 6.15 -2.90
N THR A 37 -10.92 7.22 -3.49
CA THR A 37 -11.45 8.41 -2.82
C THR A 37 -12.83 8.79 -3.34
N ASP A 38 -13.40 7.98 -4.24
CA ASP A 38 -14.70 8.23 -4.87
C ASP A 38 -15.84 7.66 -4.01
N PHE A 39 -16.06 8.34 -2.89
CA PHE A 39 -17.14 8.07 -1.94
C PHE A 39 -17.39 9.33 -1.09
N PRO A 40 -18.53 9.44 -0.37
CA PRO A 40 -18.82 10.61 0.46
C PRO A 40 -17.69 10.95 1.43
N GLY A 41 -17.20 12.19 1.36
CA GLY A 41 -16.10 12.68 2.21
C GLY A 41 -14.69 12.25 1.79
N GLY A 42 -14.57 11.34 0.81
CA GLY A 42 -13.28 10.92 0.27
C GLY A 42 -12.49 12.11 -0.29
N SER A 43 -11.22 12.18 0.07
CA SER A 43 -10.32 13.27 -0.27
C SER A 43 -8.88 12.80 -0.19
N ALA A 44 -8.21 12.66 -1.32
CA ALA A 44 -6.76 12.56 -1.44
C ALA A 44 -6.39 12.57 -2.92
N GLU A 45 -5.17 12.98 -3.20
CA GLU A 45 -4.50 12.73 -4.47
C GLU A 45 -3.42 11.67 -4.22
N VAL A 46 -3.46 10.59 -5.00
CA VAL A 46 -2.42 9.55 -4.97
C VAL A 46 -1.22 10.05 -5.76
N VAL A 47 -0.07 10.13 -5.10
CA VAL A 47 1.20 10.55 -5.71
C VAL A 47 1.95 9.33 -6.25
N ALA A 48 2.04 8.26 -5.46
CA ALA A 48 2.68 7.01 -5.86
C ALA A 48 2.14 5.82 -5.05
N VAL A 49 2.17 4.63 -5.67
CA VAL A 49 1.99 3.34 -5.00
C VAL A 49 3.15 2.45 -5.41
N ASP A 50 3.89 1.93 -4.45
CA ASP A 50 4.94 0.94 -4.63
C ASP A 50 4.55 -0.33 -3.88
N ASP A 51 3.94 -1.27 -4.60
CA ASP A 51 3.50 -2.55 -4.05
C ASP A 51 4.68 -3.41 -3.56
N SER A 52 5.86 -3.26 -4.18
CA SER A 52 7.05 -4.04 -3.84
C SER A 52 7.64 -3.61 -2.49
N ALA A 53 7.62 -2.31 -2.21
CA ALA A 53 8.04 -1.73 -0.94
C ALA A 53 6.90 -1.59 0.07
N GLY A 54 5.65 -1.91 -0.31
CA GLY A 54 4.46 -1.69 0.50
C GLY A 54 4.27 -0.21 0.87
N THR A 55 4.54 0.72 -0.05
CA THR A 55 4.49 2.16 0.22
C THR A 55 3.39 2.84 -0.57
N LEU A 56 2.63 3.71 0.11
CA LEU A 56 1.58 4.54 -0.44
C LEU A 56 1.90 6.00 -0.16
N HIS A 57 2.08 6.82 -1.19
CA HIS A 57 2.27 8.27 -1.06
C HIS A 57 1.04 9.02 -1.53
N ILE A 58 0.47 9.84 -0.65
CA ILE A 58 -0.65 10.72 -0.93
C ILE A 58 -0.37 12.18 -0.54
N ARG A 59 -1.24 13.06 -1.01
CA ARG A 59 -1.41 14.43 -0.49
C ARG A 59 -2.90 14.77 -0.41
N PRO A 60 -3.31 15.75 0.42
CA PRO A 60 -4.69 16.22 0.42
C PRO A 60 -5.11 16.70 -0.97
N ALA A 61 -6.36 16.43 -1.35
CA ALA A 61 -6.89 16.93 -2.61
C ALA A 61 -6.99 18.46 -2.58
N LEU A 62 -6.54 19.10 -3.65
CA LEU A 62 -6.67 20.55 -3.81
C LEU A 62 -7.97 20.91 -4.52
N ARG A 63 -8.72 21.83 -3.92
CA ARG A 63 -9.86 22.50 -4.57
C ARG A 63 -9.67 24.00 -4.37
N GLU A 64 -9.05 24.66 -5.34
CA GLU A 64 -8.80 26.09 -5.26
C GLU A 64 -10.10 26.86 -4.97
N GLY A 65 -10.05 27.79 -4.00
CA GLY A 65 -11.22 28.55 -3.57
C GLY A 65 -12.20 27.78 -2.69
N ARG A 66 -11.94 26.51 -2.34
CA ARG A 66 -12.79 25.71 -1.45
C ARG A 66 -11.99 25.04 -0.34
N GLY A 67 -12.03 25.66 0.84
CA GLY A 67 -11.44 25.08 2.05
C GLY A 67 -9.92 25.03 2.02
N TRP A 68 -9.33 24.29 2.95
CA TRP A 68 -7.88 24.12 3.09
C TRP A 68 -7.50 22.70 2.67
N PRO A 69 -6.43 22.51 1.86
CA PRO A 69 -5.95 21.19 1.47
C PRO A 69 -5.16 20.55 2.62
N CYS A 70 -5.86 20.24 3.71
CA CYS A 70 -5.30 19.59 4.90
C CYS A 70 -5.99 18.25 5.21
N TRP A 71 -7.29 18.13 4.91
CA TRP A 71 -8.06 16.93 5.17
C TRP A 71 -7.83 15.86 4.10
N TRP A 72 -7.63 14.63 4.54
CA TRP A 72 -7.58 13.46 3.67
C TRP A 72 -8.29 12.26 4.28
N TYR A 73 -8.87 11.43 3.41
CA TYR A 73 -9.66 10.25 3.72
C TYR A 73 -9.77 9.38 2.48
N LEU A 74 -9.29 8.14 2.56
CA LEU A 74 -9.14 7.22 1.45
C LEU A 74 -9.44 5.79 1.90
N ARG A 75 -9.80 4.95 0.92
CA ARG A 75 -9.93 3.50 1.08
C ARG A 75 -8.79 2.81 0.37
N VAL A 76 -8.23 1.80 1.02
CA VAL A 76 -7.24 0.87 0.47
C VAL A 76 -7.93 -0.47 0.27
N ASP A 77 -7.71 -1.09 -0.89
CA ASP A 77 -8.22 -2.39 -1.30
C ASP A 77 -7.05 -3.30 -1.72
N GLY A 78 -7.22 -4.62 -1.56
CA GLY A 78 -6.25 -5.62 -2.04
C GLY A 78 -5.09 -5.91 -1.09
N ALA A 79 -5.14 -5.42 0.15
CA ALA A 79 -4.11 -5.72 1.14
C ALA A 79 -4.25 -7.16 1.67
N THR A 80 -3.20 -7.69 2.29
CA THR A 80 -3.31 -8.87 3.16
C THR A 80 -3.46 -8.40 4.60
N ALA A 81 -4.39 -8.97 5.38
CA ALA A 81 -4.49 -8.65 6.80
C ALA A 81 -3.16 -8.92 7.53
N GLY A 82 -2.68 -7.96 8.32
CA GLY A 82 -1.37 -7.97 8.95
C GLY A 82 -0.22 -7.47 8.07
N GLN A 83 -0.45 -7.16 6.80
CA GLN A 83 0.57 -6.61 5.90
C GLN A 83 1.09 -5.27 6.44
N SER A 84 2.42 -5.13 6.46
CA SER A 84 3.07 -3.86 6.77
C SER A 84 3.02 -2.95 5.55
N ILE A 85 2.46 -1.76 5.73
CA ILE A 85 2.34 -0.71 4.73
C ILE A 85 2.93 0.57 5.32
N THR A 86 3.59 1.35 4.47
CA THR A 86 4.09 2.68 4.81
C THR A 86 3.21 3.72 4.12
N LEU A 87 2.53 4.56 4.91
CA LEU A 87 1.79 5.70 4.39
C LEU A 87 2.67 6.95 4.43
N GLN A 88 2.95 7.55 3.29
CA GLN A 88 3.60 8.83 3.15
C GLN A 88 2.59 9.92 2.83
N VAL A 89 2.67 11.04 3.56
CA VAL A 89 1.77 12.19 3.39
C VAL A 89 2.60 13.47 3.24
N SER A 90 2.49 14.09 2.08
CA SER A 90 3.05 15.42 1.83
C SER A 90 1.96 16.49 1.79
N GLY A 91 2.34 17.78 1.89
CA GLY A 91 1.43 18.88 1.57
C GLY A 91 1.07 18.92 0.09
N ASN A 92 -0.04 19.59 -0.25
CA ASN A 92 -0.34 19.91 -1.64
C ASN A 92 0.44 21.17 -2.06
N PRO A 93 1.22 21.15 -3.16
CA PRO A 93 2.06 22.28 -3.55
C PRO A 93 1.29 23.40 -4.25
N GLY A 94 0.01 23.18 -4.61
CA GLY A 94 -0.78 24.18 -5.33
C GLY A 94 -1.39 25.24 -4.41
N PRO A 95 -1.77 26.41 -4.97
CA PRO A 95 -2.44 27.46 -4.24
C PRO A 95 -3.87 27.05 -3.87
N PHE A 96 -4.26 27.24 -2.61
CA PHE A 96 -5.63 26.91 -2.17
C PHE A 96 -6.60 28.09 -2.20
N ARG A 97 -6.06 29.30 -2.39
CA ARG A 97 -6.81 30.53 -2.64
C ARG A 97 -6.34 31.14 -3.95
N PRO A 98 -7.21 31.84 -4.70
CA PRO A 98 -6.81 32.60 -5.88
C PRO A 98 -5.64 33.54 -5.56
N GLY A 99 -4.53 33.38 -6.30
CA GLY A 99 -3.30 34.15 -6.11
C GLY A 99 -2.55 33.89 -4.78
N GLY A 100 -2.93 32.86 -4.03
CA GLY A 100 -2.34 32.50 -2.73
C GLY A 100 -1.12 31.58 -2.84
N ALA A 101 -0.55 31.23 -1.69
CA ALA A 101 0.51 30.24 -1.56
C ALA A 101 -0.05 28.84 -1.24
N ALA A 102 0.82 27.83 -1.34
CA ALA A 102 0.54 26.50 -0.81
C ALA A 102 0.31 26.52 0.70
N LEU A 103 -0.56 25.64 1.18
CA LEU A 103 -0.72 25.42 2.63
C LEU A 103 0.50 24.65 3.16
N ALA A 104 1.01 25.03 4.33
CA ALA A 104 2.13 24.33 4.95
C ALA A 104 1.76 22.85 5.23
N ALA A 105 2.68 21.93 4.91
CA ALA A 105 2.43 20.48 4.93
C ALA A 105 1.99 19.95 6.31
N ASN A 106 2.45 20.57 7.40
CA ASN A 106 2.12 20.16 8.76
C ASN A 106 0.63 20.23 9.08
N TRP A 107 -0.16 21.03 8.35
CA TRP A 107 -1.62 21.03 8.48
C TRP A 107 -2.26 19.71 8.04
N ALA A 108 -1.61 18.97 7.15
CA ALA A 108 -2.08 17.68 6.63
C ALA A 108 -1.54 16.47 7.40
N GLN A 109 -0.68 16.68 8.40
CA GLN A 109 0.15 15.65 9.00
C GLN A 109 -0.18 15.51 10.49
N PRO A 110 -1.22 14.71 10.86
CA PRO A 110 -1.52 14.44 12.26
C PRO A 110 -0.34 13.69 12.91
N ILE A 111 -0.24 13.69 14.24
CA ILE A 111 0.79 12.88 14.93
C ILE A 111 0.59 11.40 14.63
N ARG A 112 -0.67 10.95 14.61
CA ARG A 112 -1.06 9.57 14.25
C ARG A 112 -2.22 9.64 13.26
N ALA A 113 -2.12 8.89 12.18
CA ALA A 113 -3.22 8.75 11.24
C ALA A 113 -4.34 7.92 11.85
N SER A 114 -5.57 8.16 11.39
CA SER A 114 -6.72 7.33 11.77
C SER A 114 -6.89 6.18 10.80
N ILE A 115 -7.26 5.00 11.32
CA ILE A 115 -7.43 3.77 10.54
C ILE A 115 -8.69 3.01 10.97
N SER A 116 -9.40 2.42 10.00
CA SER A 116 -10.61 1.63 10.24
C SER A 116 -10.73 0.45 9.27
N ALA A 117 -11.22 -0.69 9.75
CA ALA A 117 -11.51 -1.87 8.93
C ALA A 117 -12.95 -1.92 8.41
N ASP A 118 -13.85 -1.12 8.98
CA ASP A 118 -15.30 -1.19 8.75
C ASP A 118 -15.93 0.18 8.44
N ASP A 119 -15.10 1.22 8.35
CA ASP A 119 -15.47 2.61 8.11
C ASP A 119 -16.38 3.23 9.20
N ARG A 120 -16.41 2.60 10.39
CA ARG A 120 -17.28 3.00 11.51
C ARG A 120 -16.50 3.11 12.80
N THR A 121 -15.64 2.12 13.05
CA THR A 121 -14.80 2.03 14.24
C THR A 121 -13.40 2.49 13.88
N TRP A 122 -12.94 3.56 14.52
CA TRP A 122 -11.68 4.20 14.19
C TRP A 122 -10.67 4.03 15.33
N THR A 123 -9.47 3.60 14.96
CA THR A 123 -8.29 3.58 15.83
C THR A 123 -7.18 4.43 15.20
N GLN A 124 -5.96 4.38 15.74
CA GLN A 124 -4.83 5.17 15.24
C GLN A 124 -3.62 4.30 14.91
N THR A 125 -2.87 4.71 13.89
CA THR A 125 -1.56 4.15 13.52
C THR A 125 -0.52 4.35 14.62
N GLY A 126 0.73 3.93 14.42
CA GLY A 126 1.84 4.48 15.20
C GLY A 126 2.09 5.97 14.90
N ASP A 127 3.04 6.56 15.61
CA ASP A 127 3.45 7.95 15.40
C ASP A 127 4.05 8.15 14.00
N GLY A 128 3.72 9.28 13.39
CA GLY A 128 4.29 9.72 12.14
C GLY A 128 5.69 10.31 12.34
N VAL A 129 6.59 10.03 11.40
CA VAL A 129 7.92 10.64 11.36
C VAL A 129 8.00 11.60 10.19
N ILE A 130 8.34 12.87 10.46
CA ILE A 130 8.48 13.90 9.42
C ILE A 130 9.92 13.93 8.94
N ASP A 131 10.13 13.76 7.64
CA ASP A 131 11.40 14.06 7.00
C ASP A 131 11.58 15.59 6.89
N PRO A 132 12.61 16.18 7.54
CA PRO A 132 12.82 17.62 7.50
C PRO A 132 13.23 18.16 6.13
N ALA A 133 13.79 17.33 5.24
CA ALA A 133 14.19 17.75 3.90
C ALA A 133 12.99 17.83 2.95
N THR A 134 12.16 16.78 2.92
CA THR A 134 11.01 16.70 2.01
C THR A 134 9.71 17.23 2.60
N LYS A 135 9.68 17.44 3.93
CA LYS A 135 8.46 17.76 4.70
C LYS A 135 7.36 16.71 4.53
N THR A 136 7.73 15.46 4.25
CA THR A 136 6.79 14.33 4.15
C THR A 136 6.70 13.62 5.48
N ALA A 137 5.49 13.36 5.96
CA ALA A 137 5.24 12.51 7.12
C ALA A 137 5.11 11.06 6.68
N THR A 138 5.67 10.14 7.48
CA THR A 138 5.62 8.70 7.23
C THR A 138 4.96 8.01 8.41
N TYR A 139 3.89 7.25 8.17
CA TYR A 139 3.12 6.52 9.17
C TYR A 139 3.23 5.00 8.95
N PRO A 140 3.51 4.22 10.01
CA PRO A 140 3.43 2.77 9.94
C PRO A 140 1.96 2.31 9.96
N VAL A 141 1.58 1.50 8.98
CA VAL A 141 0.24 0.94 8.84
C VAL A 141 0.32 -0.59 8.86
N THR A 142 -0.34 -1.22 9.83
CA THR A 142 -0.63 -2.65 9.76
C THR A 142 -2.03 -2.80 9.18
N ALA A 143 -2.15 -3.37 7.99
CA ALA A 143 -3.44 -3.54 7.32
C ALA A 143 -4.38 -4.41 8.20
N PRO A 144 -5.51 -3.87 8.69
CA PRO A 144 -6.38 -4.63 9.59
C PRO A 144 -7.24 -5.65 8.85
N ALA A 145 -7.42 -5.47 7.54
CA ALA A 145 -8.21 -6.31 6.66
C ALA A 145 -7.76 -6.11 5.20
N GLU A 146 -8.32 -6.88 4.26
CA GLU A 146 -8.06 -6.73 2.82
C GLU A 146 -8.49 -5.36 2.28
N ARG A 147 -9.57 -4.83 2.86
CA ARG A 147 -10.08 -3.48 2.62
C ARG A 147 -10.08 -2.72 3.94
N PHE A 148 -9.58 -1.50 3.92
CA PHE A 148 -9.57 -0.63 5.09
C PHE A 148 -9.53 0.84 4.68
N TRP A 149 -9.74 1.75 5.63
CA TRP A 149 -9.73 3.18 5.43
C TRP A 149 -8.62 3.84 6.24
N LEU A 150 -8.04 4.89 5.67
CA LEU A 150 -7.07 5.76 6.31
C LEU A 150 -7.58 7.19 6.22
N ALA A 151 -7.40 7.98 7.28
CA ALA A 151 -7.81 9.38 7.30
C ALA A 151 -6.93 10.25 8.21
N TRP A 152 -6.96 11.56 7.99
CA TRP A 152 -6.32 12.56 8.86
C TRP A 152 -6.84 12.44 10.30
N GLY A 153 -8.15 12.28 10.45
CA GLY A 153 -8.88 12.01 11.68
C GLY A 153 -10.10 11.13 11.37
N PRO A 154 -10.86 10.64 12.36
CA PRO A 154 -12.13 9.97 12.07
C PRO A 154 -13.06 10.92 11.29
N PRO A 155 -13.63 10.51 10.15
CA PRO A 155 -14.52 11.34 9.34
C PRO A 155 -15.82 11.62 10.11
N PHE A 156 -16.28 12.87 10.04
CA PHE A 156 -17.59 13.28 10.55
C PHE A 156 -18.49 13.63 9.37
N LEU A 157 -19.24 12.64 8.90
CA LEU A 157 -20.12 12.77 7.74
C LEU A 157 -21.59 12.87 8.17
N PRO A 158 -22.43 13.59 7.39
CA PRO A 158 -23.87 13.54 7.58
C PRO A 158 -24.40 12.11 7.42
N SER A 159 -25.36 11.74 8.26
CA SER A 159 -26.09 10.47 8.22
C SER A 159 -27.14 10.44 7.10
#